data_AF-A0A969C0D0-F1
#
_entry.id   AF-A0A969C0D0-F1
#
_cell.length_a   1.000
_cell.length_b   1.000
_cell.length_c   1.000
_cell.angle_alpha   90.00
_cell.angle_beta   90.00
_cell.angle_gamma   90.00
#
_symmetry.space_group_name_H-M   'P 1'
#
loop_
_entity.id
_entity.type
_entity.pdbx_description
1 polymer ?
#
loop_
_entity_poly.entity_id
_entity_poly.type
_entity_poly.pdbx_seq_one_letter_code
_entity_poly.pdbx_strand_id
1 'polypeptide(L)'
;MQTLTDLRRAIAADPAAFAPQYEYHNETRNDRWIVEYMFPGKRSGYFIEAGATNGISGSSCYVLETELDWRGLCIEPNPEFFANLV
;
A
#
# COMPACT_ATOMS: atom_id res chain seq x y z
N MET A 1 3.39 -5.01 25.89
CA MET A 1 3.82 -3.63 25.59
C MET A 1 5.27 -3.71 25.13
N GLN A 2 5.52 -3.88 23.82
CA GLN A 2 6.87 -3.94 23.27
C GLN A 2 7.55 -2.59 23.50
N THR A 3 8.73 -2.60 24.13
CA THR A 3 9.42 -1.35 24.43
C THR A 3 10.16 -0.85 23.18
N LEU A 4 10.31 0.47 23.02
CA LEU A 4 11.03 1.07 21.88
C LEU A 4 12.47 0.55 21.73
N THR A 5 13.04 0.01 22.81
CA THR A 5 14.35 -0.64 22.86
C THR A 5 14.36 -1.98 22.12
N ASP A 6 13.28 -2.77 22.23
CA ASP A 6 13.16 -4.07 21.58
C ASP A 6 13.02 -3.92 20.07
N LEU A 7 12.25 -2.92 19.63
CA LEU A 7 12.07 -2.59 18.21
C LEU A 7 13.39 -2.16 17.56
N ARG A 8 14.18 -1.32 18.25
CA ARG A 8 15.50 -0.89 17.76
C ARG A 8 16.50 -2.04 17.66
N ARG A 9 16.49 -2.99 18.60
CA ARG A 9 17.34 -4.18 18.55
C ARG A 9 16.94 -5.12 17.42
N ALA A 10 15.64 -5.32 17.18
CA ALA A 10 15.14 -6.15 16.09
C ALA A 10 15.55 -5.58 14.72
N ILE A 11 15.40 -4.27 14.51
CA ILE A 11 15.80 -3.60 13.25
C ILE A 11 17.32 -3.69 13.04
N ALA A 12 18.12 -3.56 14.09
CA ALA A 12 19.57 -3.66 13.99
C ALA A 12 20.06 -5.10 13.72
N ALA A 13 19.33 -6.11 14.20
CA ALA A 13 19.68 -7.52 14.02
C ALA A 13 19.36 -8.04 12.62
N ASP A 14 18.29 -7.55 12.00
CA ASP A 14 17.93 -7.87 10.62
C ASP A 14 17.28 -6.66 9.94
N PRO A 15 18.09 -5.78 9.32
CA PRO A 15 17.57 -4.64 8.57
C PRO A 15 16.69 -5.06 7.38
N ALA A 16 16.92 -6.25 6.82
CA ALA A 16 16.18 -6.77 5.68
C ALA A 16 14.78 -7.25 6.07
N ALA A 17 14.58 -7.70 7.32
CA ALA A 17 13.25 -8.02 7.85
C ALA A 17 12.27 -6.83 7.85
N PHE A 18 12.79 -5.60 7.78
CA PHE A 18 12.00 -4.38 7.72
C PHE A 18 12.07 -3.65 6.38
N ALA A 19 12.85 -4.19 5.44
CA ALA A 19 12.92 -3.65 4.08
C ALA A 19 11.54 -3.78 3.42
N PRO A 20 11.10 -2.74 2.68
CA PRO A 20 9.84 -2.82 1.96
C PRO A 20 9.93 -3.95 0.93
N GLN A 21 8.93 -4.84 0.94
CA GLN A 21 8.86 -5.96 -0.01
C GLN A 21 8.46 -5.52 -1.42
N TYR A 22 7.78 -4.38 -1.50
CA TYR A 22 7.22 -3.80 -2.72
C TYR A 22 7.50 -2.31 -2.76
N GLU A 23 7.31 -1.71 -3.94
CA GLU A 23 7.25 -0.26 -4.05
C GLU A 23 5.89 0.22 -3.52
N TYR A 24 5.95 1.16 -2.58
CA TYR A 24 4.79 1.74 -1.92
C TYR A 24 4.73 3.23 -2.27
N HIS A 25 3.58 3.66 -2.80
CA HIS A 25 3.32 4.95 -3.42
C HIS A 25 2.49 5.89 -2.53
N ASN A 26 1.88 5.40 -1.46
CA ASN A 26 1.13 6.24 -0.53
C ASN A 26 2.07 6.94 0.47
N GLU A 27 1.96 8.26 0.57
CA GLU A 27 2.81 9.12 1.41
C GLU A 27 2.67 8.84 2.91
N THR A 28 1.54 8.25 3.32
CA THR A 28 1.27 7.82 4.71
C THR A 28 1.46 6.33 4.93
N ARG A 29 1.98 5.60 3.92
CA ARG A 29 2.24 4.15 3.96
C ARG A 29 0.99 3.29 4.19
N ASN A 30 -0.19 3.78 3.78
CA ASN A 30 -1.43 3.02 3.91
C ASN A 30 -1.44 1.76 3.04
N ASP A 31 -0.90 1.84 1.82
CA ASP A 31 -0.60 0.70 0.95
C ASP A 31 0.24 -0.39 1.66
N ARG A 32 1.33 -0.02 2.33
CA ARG A 32 2.15 -0.93 3.11
C ARG A 32 1.36 -1.57 4.25
N TRP A 33 0.58 -0.77 4.97
CA TRP A 33 -0.23 -1.27 6.07
C TRP A 33 -1.25 -2.33 5.58
N ILE A 34 -1.91 -2.07 4.44
CA ILE A 34 -2.85 -3.01 3.83
C ILE A 34 -2.15 -4.32 3.47
N VAL A 35 -1.01 -4.25 2.76
CA VAL A 35 -0.28 -5.41 2.26
C VAL A 35 0.34 -6.24 3.39
N GLU A 36 1.05 -5.59 4.31
CA GLU A 36 1.89 -6.31 5.29
C GLU A 36 1.12 -6.71 6.55
N TYR A 37 0.06 -5.97 6.93
CA TYR A 37 -0.60 -6.16 8.23
C TYR A 37 -2.06 -6.60 8.10
N MET A 38 -2.80 -6.09 7.11
CA MET A 38 -4.22 -6.46 6.94
C MET A 38 -4.40 -7.73 6.12
N PHE A 39 -3.62 -7.89 5.05
CA PHE A 39 -3.73 -9.01 4.13
C PHE A 39 -2.36 -9.65 3.80
N PRO A 40 -1.58 -10.06 4.80
CA PRO A 40 -0.24 -10.59 4.59
C PRO A 40 -0.25 -11.80 3.63
N GLY A 41 0.46 -11.67 2.51
CA GLY A 41 0.61 -12.72 1.49
C GLY A 41 -0.64 -12.99 0.64
N LYS A 42 -1.70 -12.18 0.76
CA LYS A 42 -2.93 -12.39 -0.01
C LYS A 42 -2.80 -11.87 -1.45
N ARG A 43 -3.21 -12.70 -2.40
CA ARG A 43 -3.18 -12.42 -3.84
C ARG A 43 -4.54 -12.61 -4.48
N SER A 44 -4.69 -12.07 -5.69
CA SER A 44 -5.87 -12.27 -6.55
C SER A 44 -7.20 -11.89 -5.89
N GLY A 45 -7.19 -10.81 -5.10
CA GLY A 45 -8.37 -10.25 -4.45
C GLY A 45 -9.09 -9.20 -5.30
N TYR A 46 -10.00 -8.46 -4.66
CA TYR A 46 -10.69 -7.31 -5.26
C TYR A 46 -10.62 -6.11 -4.31
N PHE A 47 -10.53 -4.91 -4.86
CA PHE A 47 -10.58 -3.66 -4.10
C PHE A 47 -11.49 -2.62 -4.75
N ILE A 48 -11.93 -1.65 -3.95
CA ILE A 48 -12.53 -0.40 -4.42
C ILE A 48 -11.76 0.72 -3.74
N GLU A 49 -11.22 1.66 -4.53
CA GLU A 49 -10.54 2.84 -4.02
C GLU A 49 -11.40 4.08 -4.26
N ALA A 50 -11.85 4.71 -3.17
CA ALA A 50 -12.64 5.93 -3.20
C ALA A 50 -11.73 7.15 -2.96
N GLY A 51 -11.66 8.05 -3.95
CA GLY A 51 -10.68 9.14 -3.99
C GLY A 51 -9.36 8.72 -4.64
N ALA A 52 -9.43 8.11 -5.82
CA ALA A 52 -8.27 7.49 -6.47
C ALA A 52 -7.27 8.49 -7.08
N THR A 53 -7.61 9.79 -7.18
CA THR A 53 -6.78 10.77 -7.89
C THR A 53 -6.45 10.30 -9.32
N ASN A 54 -5.19 9.94 -9.60
CA ASN A 54 -4.74 9.40 -10.89
C ASN A 54 -4.58 7.87 -10.90
N GLY A 55 -5.00 7.19 -9.83
CA GLY A 55 -4.91 5.73 -9.66
C GLY A 55 -3.54 5.21 -9.26
N ILE A 56 -2.51 6.07 -9.16
CA ILE A 56 -1.12 5.66 -8.95
C ILE A 56 -0.49 6.46 -7.82
N SER A 57 -0.36 7.77 -8.00
CA SER A 57 0.27 8.69 -7.05
C SER A 57 -0.59 8.79 -5.80
N GLY A 58 -0.01 8.42 -4.64
CA GLY A 58 -0.75 8.41 -3.38
C GLY A 58 -1.75 7.26 -3.24
N SER A 59 -1.86 6.35 -4.22
CA SER A 59 -2.82 5.24 -4.13
C SER A 59 -2.47 4.28 -2.99
N SER A 60 -3.50 3.87 -2.25
CA SER A 60 -3.39 2.80 -1.25
C SER A 60 -3.55 1.41 -1.88
N CYS A 61 -4.01 1.32 -3.12
CA CYS A 61 -4.36 0.06 -3.78
C CYS A 61 -3.52 -0.27 -5.02
N TYR A 62 -2.71 0.65 -5.55
CA TYR A 62 -1.90 0.43 -6.74
C TYR A 62 -0.97 -0.80 -6.60
N VAL A 63 -0.30 -0.94 -5.45
CA VAL A 63 0.52 -2.12 -5.14
C VAL A 63 -0.28 -3.44 -5.13
N LEU A 64 -1.57 -3.39 -4.77
CA LEU A 64 -2.43 -4.58 -4.79
C LEU A 64 -2.65 -5.07 -6.23
N GLU A 65 -2.88 -4.12 -7.15
CA GLU A 65 -3.09 -4.40 -8.56
C GLU A 65 -1.80 -4.87 -9.24
N THR A 66 -0.71 -4.13 -9.09
CA THR A 66 0.53 -4.38 -9.84
C THR A 66 1.35 -5.54 -9.31
N GLU A 67 1.43 -5.69 -7.98
CA GLU A 67 2.30 -6.68 -7.35
C GLU A 67 1.54 -7.92 -6.89
N LEU A 68 0.29 -7.77 -6.46
CA LEU A 68 -0.48 -8.83 -5.80
C LEU A 68 -1.61 -9.43 -6.66
N ASP A 69 -1.74 -8.99 -7.92
CA ASP A 69 -2.73 -9.51 -8.89
C ASP A 69 -4.20 -9.26 -8.46
N TRP A 70 -4.44 -8.26 -7.62
CA TRP A 70 -5.81 -7.87 -7.26
C TRP A 70 -6.48 -7.14 -8.41
N ARG A 71 -7.81 -7.21 -8.48
CA ARG A 71 -8.62 -6.49 -9.49
C ARG A 71 -9.43 -5.38 -8.83
N GLY A 72 -9.27 -4.16 -9.31
CA GLY A 72 -9.80 -2.97 -8.65
C GLY A 72 -10.90 -2.21 -9.39
N LEU A 73 -11.59 -1.35 -8.65
CA LEU A 73 -12.29 -0.20 -9.20
C LEU A 73 -11.80 1.08 -8.51
N CYS A 74 -11.25 1.99 -9.29
CA CYS A 74 -10.84 3.32 -8.85
C CYS A 74 -11.97 4.33 -9.10
N ILE A 75 -12.33 5.11 -8.08
CA ILE A 75 -13.40 6.10 -8.13
C ILE A 75 -12.82 7.45 -7.73
N GLU A 76 -12.97 8.46 -8.59
CA GLU A 76 -12.53 9.84 -8.31
C GLU A 76 -13.63 10.84 -8.69
N PRO A 77 -14.26 11.54 -7.72
CA PRO A 77 -15.32 12.48 -8.00
C PRO A 77 -14.84 13.87 -8.46
N ASN A 78 -13.58 14.25 -8.18
CA ASN A 78 -13.04 15.53 -8.64
C ASN A 78 -12.74 15.44 -10.15
N PRO A 79 -13.36 16.29 -10.99
CA PRO A 79 -13.20 16.20 -12.45
C PRO A 79 -11.77 16.48 -12.94
N GLU A 80 -11.00 17.33 -12.25
CA GLU A 80 -9.61 17.63 -12.63
C GLU A 80 -8.68 16.45 -12.33
N PHE A 81 -8.89 15.77 -11.20
CA PHE A 81 -8.12 14.58 -10.87
C PHE A 81 -8.56 13.38 -11.71
N PHE A 82 -9.88 13.20 -11.88
CA PHE A 82 -10.44 12.14 -12.71
C PHE A 82 -9.93 12.19 -14.15
N ALA A 83 -9.69 13.38 -14.70
CA ALA A 83 -9.08 13.53 -16.03
C ALA A 83 -7.68 12.89 -16.16
N ASN A 84 -7.01 12.63 -15.04
CA ASN A 84 -5.70 11.98 -14.97
C ASN A 84 -5.78 10.52 -14.49
N LEU A 85 -6.97 9.99 -14.19
CA LEU A 85 -7.15 8.60 -13.77
C LEU A 85 -6.94 7.65 -14.96
N VAL A 86 -6.10 6.63 -14.78
CA VAL A 86 -5.69 5.67 -15.82
C VAL A 86 -6.05 4.24 -15.47
#